data_AF-A0A512MGG0-F1
#
_entry.id   AF-A0A512MGG0-F1
#
_cell.length_a   1.000
_cell.length_b   1.000
_cell.length_c   1.000
_cell.angle_alpha   90.00
_cell.angle_beta   90.00
_cell.angle_gamma   90.00
#
_symmetry.space_group_name_H-M   'P 1'
#
loop_
_entity.id
_entity.type
_entity.pdbx_description
1 polymer ?
#
loop_
_entity_poly.entity_id
_entity_poly.type
_entity_poly.pdbx_seq_one_letter_code
_entity_poly.pdbx_strand_id
1 'polypeptide(L)' 'MKTKLTTLVTTLLLGLSLNAADVKPYPLKTCVVSGNELGSMGKPIKKVYDSQEIIFCCKPCIKKFEANPTKYLGKLPK' A
#
# COMPACT_ATOMS: atom_id res chain seq x y z
N MET A 1 -45.31 8.03 -43.30
CA MET A 1 -44.83 9.39 -43.64
C MET A 1 -43.85 9.82 -42.55
N LYS A 2 -42.56 9.90 -42.90
CA LYS A 2 -41.52 10.77 -42.30
C LYS A 2 -41.00 10.37 -40.91
N THR A 3 -39.97 9.53 -40.84
CA THR A 3 -38.53 9.88 -40.72
C THR A 3 -38.16 10.57 -39.41
N LYS A 4 -37.28 9.96 -38.62
CA LYS A 4 -35.88 10.36 -38.30
C LYS A 4 -35.31 9.23 -37.41
N LEU A 5 -34.42 8.36 -37.91
CA LEU A 5 -33.00 8.56 -38.18
C LEU A 5 -32.22 9.04 -36.95
N THR A 6 -31.06 8.41 -36.73
CA THR A 6 -29.92 8.83 -35.88
C THR A 6 -30.16 8.66 -34.37
N THR A 7 -29.28 8.04 -33.57
CA THR A 7 -27.81 8.03 -33.67
C THR A 7 -27.21 6.84 -32.91
N LEU A 8 -26.28 6.20 -33.60
CA LEU A 8 -25.17 5.41 -33.09
C LEU A 8 -24.43 6.18 -31.98
N VAL A 9 -24.46 5.76 -30.71
CA VAL A 9 -23.38 6.11 -29.76
C VAL A 9 -23.05 4.88 -28.94
N THR A 10 -22.13 4.14 -29.53
CA THR A 10 -21.24 3.15 -28.95
C THR A 10 -20.38 3.81 -27.87
N THR A 11 -20.92 4.09 -26.68
CA THR A 11 -20.08 4.39 -25.51
C THR A 11 -19.73 3.08 -24.82
N LEU A 12 -18.81 2.36 -25.47
CA LEU A 12 -17.92 1.41 -24.83
C LEU A 12 -17.23 2.16 -23.69
N LEU A 13 -17.80 2.05 -22.48
CA LEU A 13 -17.08 2.33 -21.25
C LEU A 13 -15.96 1.28 -21.18
N LEU A 14 -14.82 1.59 -21.80
CA LEU A 14 -13.56 0.98 -21.42
C LEU A 14 -13.42 1.25 -19.92
N GLY A 15 -13.73 0.23 -19.13
CA GLY A 15 -13.35 0.16 -17.73
C GLY A 15 -11.84 0.29 -17.68
N LEU A 16 -11.36 1.51 -17.49
CA LEU A 16 -10.02 1.80 -17.03
C LEU A 16 -9.95 1.18 -15.63
N SER A 17 -9.50 -0.08 -15.59
CA SER A 17 -9.03 -0.70 -14.36
C SER A 17 -7.90 0.18 -13.84
N LEU A 18 -8.24 1.03 -12.87
CA LEU A 18 -7.29 1.67 -12.00
C LEU A 18 -6.61 0.54 -11.24
N ASN A 19 -5.47 0.07 -11.75
CA ASN A 19 -4.59 -0.80 -10.99
C ASN A 19 -4.03 0.06 -9.86
N ALA A 20 -4.78 0.13 -8.75
CA ALA A 20 -4.24 0.56 -7.47
C ALA A 20 -2.97 -0.26 -7.29
N ALA A 21 -1.81 0.42 -7.20
CA ALA A 21 -0.52 -0.25 -7.04
C ALA A 21 -0.67 -1.36 -6.00
N ASP A 22 -0.36 -2.61 -6.38
CA ASP A 22 -0.48 -3.79 -5.52
C ASP A 22 0.47 -3.66 -4.33
N VAL A 23 0.04 -2.93 -3.30
CA VAL A 23 0.79 -2.77 -2.06
C VAL A 23 0.60 -4.03 -1.25
N LYS A 24 1.67 -4.81 -1.09
CA LYS A 24 1.69 -5.98 -0.23
C LYS A 24 1.40 -5.53 1.21
N PRO A 25 0.37 -6.10 1.88
CA PRO A 25 0.02 -5.73 3.24
C PRO A 25 1.15 -6.08 4.20
N TYR A 26 1.25 -5.34 5.32
CA TYR A 26 2.26 -5.62 6.32
C TYR A 26 1.93 -6.93 7.07
N PRO A 27 2.81 -7.95 7.04
CA PRO A 27 2.45 -9.29 7.50
C PRO A 27 2.61 -9.51 9.01
N LEU A 28 3.21 -8.56 9.74
CA LEU A 28 3.56 -8.75 11.16
C LEU A 28 2.61 -7.99 12.10
N LYS A 29 2.38 -8.55 13.29
CA LYS A 29 1.71 -7.85 14.40
C LYS A 29 2.65 -6.97 15.22
N THR A 30 3.96 -7.07 14.95
CA THR A 30 5.03 -6.37 15.65
C THR A 30 5.81 -5.45 14.69
N CYS A 31 6.52 -4.47 15.24
CA CYS A 31 7.37 -3.59 14.45
C CYS A 31 8.63 -4.33 13.96
N VAL A 32 8.89 -4.33 12.65
CA VAL A 32 10.06 -5.00 12.03
C VAL A 32 11.42 -4.51 12.54
N VAL A 33 11.44 -3.31 13.11
CA VAL A 33 12.66 -2.66 13.63
C VAL A 33 12.96 -3.08 15.06
N SER A 34 11.98 -2.96 15.96
CA SER A 34 12.16 -3.18 17.40
C SER A 34 11.62 -4.51 17.93
N GLY A 35 10.67 -5.14 17.23
CA GLY A 35 9.95 -6.33 17.70
C GLY A 35 8.77 -6.04 18.64
N ASN A 36 8.55 -4.79 19.04
CA ASN A 36 7.42 -4.43 19.92
C ASN A 36 6.08 -4.57 19.19
N GLU A 37 5.01 -4.89 19.93
CA GLU A 37 3.66 -4.94 19.39
C GLU A 37 3.22 -3.60 18.79
N LEU A 38 2.57 -3.66 17.63
CA LEU A 38 1.99 -2.46 17.02
C LEU A 38 0.85 -1.94 17.90
N GLY A 39 0.91 -0.66 18.26
CA GLY A 39 -0.06 -0.03 19.16
C GLY A 39 0.42 0.15 20.60
N SER A 40 1.43 -0.63 21.03
CA SER A 40 1.99 -0.54 22.39
C SER A 40 2.66 0.81 22.70
N MET A 41 3.09 1.54 21.67
CA MET A 41 3.81 2.82 21.75
C MET A 41 2.94 3.99 21.25
N GLY A 42 1.62 3.81 21.19
CA GLY A 42 0.66 4.75 20.62
C GLY A 42 0.26 4.40 19.18
N LYS A 43 -0.27 5.38 18.43
CA LYS A 43 -0.79 5.16 17.09
C LYS A 43 0.31 4.67 16.13
N PRO A 44 0.16 3.47 15.53
CA PRO A 44 1.13 2.98 14.56
C PRO A 44 1.24 3.88 13.33
N ILE A 45 2.42 3.93 12.75
CA ILE A 45 2.74 4.76 11.59
C ILE A 45 2.92 3.84 10.39
N LYS A 46 2.09 4.01 9.36
CA LYS A 46 2.14 3.24 8.12
C LYS A 46 2.93 3.99 7.06
N LYS A 47 3.78 3.29 6.31
CA LYS A 47 4.45 3.78 5.11
C LYS A 47 4.49 2.67 4.06
N VAL A 48 4.65 3.05 2.79
CA VAL A 48 4.88 2.09 1.70
C VAL A 48 6.30 2.27 1.19
N TYR A 49 7.03 1.16 1.04
CA TYR A 49 8.37 1.08 0.47
C TYR A 49 8.39 -0.04 -0.56
N ASP A 50 8.75 0.26 -1.82
CA ASP A 50 8.83 -0.74 -2.90
C ASP A 50 7.60 -1.66 -3.00
N SER A 51 6.40 -1.05 -3.01
CA SER A 51 5.11 -1.76 -3.00
C SER A 51 4.88 -2.70 -1.80
N GLN A 52 5.60 -2.50 -0.69
CA GLN A 52 5.39 -3.19 0.57
C GLN A 52 4.93 -2.18 1.64
N GLU A 53 3.77 -2.43 2.24
CA GLU A 53 3.34 -1.69 3.44
C GLU A 53 4.25 -2.07 4.61
N ILE A 54 4.75 -1.06 5.32
CA ILE A 54 5.54 -1.20 6.55
C ILE A 54 4.85 -0.40 7.65
N ILE A 55 4.67 -1.04 8.81
CA ILE A 55 4.06 -0.40 9.97
C ILE A 55 5.08 -0.30 11.12
N PHE A 56 5.22 0.91 11.65
CA PHE A 56 6.15 1.23 12.74
C PHE A 56 5.40 1.57 14.01
N CYS A 57 5.95 1.17 15.16
CA CYS A 57 5.37 1.51 16.46
C CYS A 57 5.72 2.95 16.90
N CYS A 58 6.79 3.56 16.39
CA CYS A 58 7.21 4.91 16.78
C CYS A 58 8.12 5.60 15.75
N LYS A 59 8.27 6.93 15.85
CA LYS A 59 9.11 7.75 14.95
C LYS A 59 10.59 7.32 14.95
N PRO A 60 11.24 6.97 16.08
CA PRO A 60 12.62 6.48 16.05
C PRO A 60 12.82 5.19 15.23
N CYS A 61 11.80 4.31 15.18
CA CYS A 61 11.89 3.11 14.34
C CYS A 61 11.95 3.46 12.85
N ILE A 62 11.26 4.52 12.42
CA ILE A 62 11.32 5.01 11.03
C ILE A 62 12.76 5.42 10.70
N LYS A 63 13.41 6.23 11.55
CA LYS A 63 14.80 6.66 11.32
C LYS A 63 15.77 5.48 11.22
N LYS A 64 15.62 4.48 12.10
CA LYS A 64 16.43 3.25 12.06
C LYS A 64 16.18 2.44 10.78
N PHE A 65 14.93 2.35 10.34
CA PHE A 65 14.57 1.68 9.09
C PHE A 65 15.17 2.38 7.89
N GLU A 66 14.99 3.70 7.77
CA GLU A 66 15.48 4.52 6.64
C GLU A 66 17.01 4.51 6.54
N ALA A 67 17.74 4.29 7.64
CA ALA A 67 19.20 4.13 7.61
C ALA A 67 19.67 2.80 6.97
N ASN A 68 18.84 1.75 6.96
CA ASN A 68 19.16 0.49 6.28
C ASN A 68 17.88 -0.29 5.91
N PRO A 69 17.12 0.14 4.88
CA PRO A 69 15.82 -0.45 4.55
C PRO A 69 15.94 -1.93 4.17
N THR A 70 16.94 -2.28 3.36
CA THR A 70 17.18 -3.65 2.87
C THR A 70 17.31 -4.66 4.01
N LYS A 71 18.00 -4.30 5.10
CA LYS A 71 18.14 -5.15 6.29
C LYS A 71 16.79 -5.51 6.92
N TYR A 72 15.83 -4.58 6.94
CA TYR A 72 14.53 -4.80 7.58
C TYR A 72 13.52 -5.41 6.61
N LEU A 73 13.54 -5.03 5.33
CA LEU A 73 12.73 -5.65 4.29
C LEU A 73 13.03 -7.15 4.18
N GLY A 74 14.30 -7.55 4.31
CA GLY A 74 14.70 -8.96 4.34
C GLY A 74 14.16 -9.78 5.52
N LYS A 75 13.59 -9.14 6.55
CA LYS A 75 12.95 -9.83 7.69
C LYS A 75 11.48 -10.14 7.44
N LEU A 76 10.88 -9.60 6.38
CA LEU A 76 9.49 -9.88 6.05
C LEU A 76 9.37 -11.23 5.36
N PRO A 77 8.30 -12.00 5.62
CA PRO A 77 8.00 -13.20 4.87
C PRO A 77 7.80 -12.87 3.38
N LYS A 78 8.36 -13.72 2.51
CA LYS A 78 8.23 -13.61 1.04
C LYS A 78 6.86 -14.08 0.58
#